data_AF-A0A0N0Z7N3-F1
#
_entry.id   AF-A0A0N0Z7N3-F1
#
_cell.length_a   1.000
_cell.length_b   1.000
_cell.length_c   1.000
_cell.angle_alpha   90.00
_cell.angle_beta   90.00
_cell.angle_gamma   90.00
#
_symmetry.space_group_name_H-M   'P 1'
#
loop_
_entity.id
_entity.type
_entity.pdbx_description
1 polymer ?
#
loop_
_entity_poly.entity_id
_entity_poly.type
_entity_poly.pdbx_seq_one_letter_code
_entity_poly.pdbx_strand_id
1 'polypeptide(L)'
;MKNNKPTIIIKKRKSRGGHGGHHGGSWKIAYADFMTAMMSFFLVMWIISISSPQEIKMLAEYFRIPINASIHDGQQMGDTENFIPNEIKGDFYQTMEDFWANNEGVPDDEEERFHKLQNDLESIIDIDPRLKEMKQNLLIELTEDGLQIQITDGKNRPMFASGSASLDIKMQKTLYALAPVINSYPNRVSISGHTDNRPFSNIRGLYSNWELSADRANTTRRALIKAGVDDVKILQVIGMASTLPISADGGAAENRRITIIVLNKETEEHILKRQIAIQKKNTI
;
A
#
# COMPACT_ATOMS: atom_id res chain seq x y z
N MET A 1 -28.01 37.47 -62.29
CA MET A 1 -27.85 38.81 -61.67
C MET A 1 -27.87 38.64 -60.16
N LYS A 2 -26.74 38.83 -59.47
CA LYS A 2 -26.63 38.64 -58.01
C LYS A 2 -26.88 39.98 -57.31
N ASN A 3 -27.91 40.01 -56.47
CA ASN A 3 -28.25 41.11 -55.56
C ASN A 3 -27.11 41.33 -54.55
N ASN A 4 -26.55 42.53 -54.51
CA ASN A 4 -25.59 42.93 -53.48
C ASN A 4 -26.10 44.18 -52.75
N LYS A 5 -26.90 43.98 -51.70
CA LYS A 5 -27.20 45.05 -50.73
C LYS A 5 -26.01 45.14 -49.77
N PRO A 6 -25.46 46.33 -49.48
CA PRO A 6 -24.32 46.43 -48.57
C PRO A 6 -24.76 46.08 -47.14
N THR A 7 -24.10 45.10 -46.54
CA THR A 7 -24.23 44.77 -45.12
C THR A 7 -23.61 45.88 -44.29
N ILE A 8 -24.42 46.62 -43.53
CA ILE A 8 -23.92 47.62 -42.56
C ILE A 8 -23.45 46.87 -41.31
N ILE A 9 -22.13 46.80 -41.10
CA ILE A 9 -21.56 46.27 -39.86
C ILE A 9 -21.49 47.41 -38.85
N ILE A 10 -22.42 47.45 -37.90
CA ILE A 10 -22.35 48.36 -36.76
C ILE A 10 -21.29 47.82 -35.79
N LYS A 11 -20.05 48.31 -35.90
CA LYS A 11 -19.00 48.03 -34.93
C LYS A 11 -19.24 48.89 -33.69
N LYS A 12 -19.94 48.35 -32.69
CA LYS A 12 -20.09 48.99 -31.37
C LYS A 12 -18.73 48.98 -30.66
N ARG A 13 -17.89 49.98 -30.94
CA ARG A 13 -16.69 50.25 -30.16
C ARG A 13 -17.14 50.81 -28.82
N LYS A 14 -17.05 50.01 -27.75
CA LYS A 14 -17.10 50.55 -26.38
C LYS A 14 -15.93 51.51 -26.26
N SER A 15 -16.20 52.79 -26.48
CA SER A 15 -15.35 53.87 -26.02
C SER A 15 -15.38 53.79 -24.50
N ARG A 16 -14.36 53.18 -23.90
CA ARG A 16 -14.05 53.46 -22.50
C ARG A 16 -13.43 54.84 -22.50
N GLY A 17 -14.26 55.82 -22.12
CA GLY A 17 -13.85 57.18 -21.86
C GLY A 17 -12.65 57.22 -20.92
N GLY A 18 -11.78 58.18 -21.18
CA GLY A 18 -10.55 58.37 -20.44
C GLY A 18 -10.73 58.94 -19.04
N HIS A 19 -9.59 58.90 -18.35
CA HIS A 19 -9.17 59.61 -17.13
C HIS A 19 -9.43 58.94 -15.78
N GLY A 20 -8.32 58.55 -15.15
CA GLY A 20 -8.18 58.16 -13.74
C GLY A 20 -7.08 57.12 -13.57
N GLY A 21 -5.85 57.54 -13.28
CA GLY A 21 -4.63 56.71 -13.36
C GLY A 21 -4.62 55.45 -12.49
N HIS A 22 -4.31 54.30 -13.11
CA HIS A 22 -4.13 53.02 -12.42
C HIS A 22 -2.97 52.17 -12.99
N HIS A 23 -1.91 52.81 -13.49
CA HIS A 23 -0.70 52.10 -13.97
C HIS A 23 0.47 52.09 -12.97
N GLY A 24 0.23 52.46 -11.70
CA GLY A 24 1.27 52.46 -10.65
C GLY A 24 1.13 51.35 -9.59
N GLY A 25 0.23 50.38 -9.77
CA GLY A 25 -0.11 49.36 -8.77
C GLY A 25 0.42 47.95 -9.06
N SER A 26 0.68 47.57 -10.32
CA SER A 26 1.09 46.20 -10.67
C SER A 26 2.43 45.79 -10.07
N TRP A 27 3.39 46.71 -9.95
CA TRP A 27 4.68 46.41 -9.32
C TRP A 27 4.54 46.19 -7.81
N LYS A 28 3.56 46.82 -7.15
CA LYS A 28 3.26 46.61 -5.72
C LYS A 28 2.67 45.23 -5.47
N ILE A 29 1.92 44.70 -6.44
CA ILE A 29 1.37 43.34 -6.38
C ILE A 29 2.51 42.32 -6.52
N ALA A 30 3.42 42.51 -7.48
CA ALA A 30 4.60 41.66 -7.63
C ALA A 30 5.54 41.74 -6.40
N TYR A 31 5.69 42.92 -5.81
CA TYR A 31 6.46 43.11 -4.57
C TYR A 31 5.81 42.44 -3.36
N ALA A 32 4.48 42.54 -3.23
CA ALA A 32 3.75 41.85 -2.17
C ALA A 32 3.86 40.32 -2.30
N ASP A 33 3.75 39.79 -3.53
CA ASP A 33 3.90 38.36 -3.81
C ASP A 33 5.31 37.85 -3.46
N PHE A 34 6.35 38.62 -3.83
CA PHE A 34 7.72 38.33 -3.44
C PHE A 34 7.90 38.32 -1.91
N MET A 35 7.34 39.32 -1.22
CA MET A 35 7.41 39.39 0.25
C MET A 35 6.68 38.22 0.91
N THR A 36 5.54 37.77 0.38
CA THR A 36 4.86 36.57 0.89
C THR A 36 5.63 35.30 0.62
N ALA A 37 6.28 35.16 -0.54
CA ALA A 37 7.13 34.02 -0.84
C ALA A 37 8.34 33.94 0.11
N MET A 38 8.99 35.08 0.38
CA MET A 38 10.08 35.17 1.34
C MET A 38 9.63 34.89 2.77
N MET A 39 8.43 35.36 3.15
CA MET A 39 7.83 35.06 4.45
C MET A 39 7.54 33.57 4.62
N SER A 40 6.92 32.93 3.62
CA SER A 40 6.65 31.50 3.62
C SER A 40 7.95 30.68 3.69
N PHE A 41 8.96 31.06 2.91
CA PHE A 41 10.27 30.43 2.96
C PHE A 41 10.92 30.57 4.35
N PHE A 42 10.86 31.76 4.94
CA PHE A 42 11.41 32.00 6.28
C PHE A 42 10.66 31.20 7.34
N LEU A 43 9.33 31.10 7.28
CA LEU A 43 8.55 30.27 8.22
C LEU A 43 8.95 28.79 8.13
N VAL A 44 9.19 28.28 6.91
CA VAL A 44 9.66 26.90 6.73
C VAL A 44 11.05 26.71 7.34
N MET A 45 11.99 27.61 7.05
CA MET A 45 13.34 27.54 7.63
C MET A 45 13.33 27.72 9.16
N TRP A 46 12.44 28.56 9.67
CA TRP A 46 12.25 28.77 11.10
C TRP A 46 11.72 27.51 11.79
N ILE A 47 10.71 26.84 11.20
CA ILE A 47 10.19 25.57 11.70
C ILE A 47 11.30 24.50 11.71
N ILE A 48 12.06 24.38 10.62
CA ILE A 48 13.19 23.43 10.55
C ILE A 48 14.24 23.74 11.62
N SER A 49 14.50 25.01 11.93
CA SER A 49 15.49 25.41 12.94
C SER A 49 15.07 25.11 14.39
N ILE A 50 13.78 25.10 14.70
CA ILE A 50 13.27 24.80 16.05
C ILE A 50 12.93 23.32 16.24
N SER A 51 12.77 22.56 15.15
CA SER A 51 12.52 21.13 15.20
C SER A 51 13.75 20.34 15.64
N SER A 52 13.51 19.23 16.34
CA SER A 52 14.58 18.32 16.75
C SER A 52 15.22 17.61 15.52
N PRO A 53 16.48 17.16 15.62
CA PRO A 53 17.12 16.39 14.56
C PRO A 53 16.32 15.15 14.13
N GLN A 54 15.60 14.52 15.07
CA GLN A 54 14.75 13.36 14.84
C GLN A 54 13.52 13.71 14.00
N GLU A 55 12.82 14.81 14.32
CA GLU A 55 11.63 15.27 13.57
C GLU A 55 11.98 15.69 12.13
N ILE A 56 13.11 16.38 11.95
CA ILE A 56 13.61 16.78 10.63
C ILE A 56 13.92 15.53 9.78
N LYS A 57 14.53 14.50 10.39
CA LYS A 57 14.82 13.24 9.71
C LYS A 57 13.54 12.52 9.28
N MET A 58 12.53 12.45 10.16
CA MET A 58 11.22 11.87 9.83
C MET A 58 10.51 12.62 8.69
N LEU A 59 10.57 13.95 8.70
CA LEU A 59 10.00 14.78 7.63
C LEU A 59 10.75 14.57 6.30
N ALA A 60 12.08 14.48 6.33
CA ALA A 60 12.88 14.18 5.16
C ALA A 60 12.57 12.79 4.59
N GLU A 61 12.34 11.79 5.44
CA GLU A 61 11.89 10.46 5.01
C GLU A 61 10.53 10.51 4.32
N TYR A 62 9.57 11.29 4.81
CA TYR A 62 8.25 11.46 4.18
C TYR A 62 8.33 11.95 2.73
N PHE A 63 9.23 12.89 2.42
CA PHE A 63 9.42 13.42 1.07
C PHE A 63 10.40 12.62 0.19
N ARG A 64 11.22 11.75 0.80
CA ARG A 64 12.08 10.80 0.06
C ARG A 64 11.32 9.60 -0.47
N ILE A 65 10.10 9.34 0.02
CA ILE A 65 9.19 8.39 -0.60
C ILE A 65 8.79 8.98 -1.95
N PRO A 66 9.16 8.37 -3.09
CA PRO A 66 8.80 8.92 -4.39
C PRO A 66 7.28 8.91 -4.54
N ILE A 67 6.66 10.08 -4.41
CA ILE A 67 5.22 10.30 -4.64
C ILE A 67 4.85 9.94 -6.10
N ASN A 68 5.86 9.79 -6.99
CA ASN A 68 5.71 9.46 -8.40
C ASN A 68 5.87 7.97 -8.78
N ALA A 69 5.95 7.02 -7.84
CA ALA A 69 5.95 5.59 -8.21
C ALA A 69 4.58 5.06 -8.73
N SER A 70 3.59 5.95 -8.92
CA SER A 70 2.22 5.58 -9.29
C SER A 70 1.81 5.97 -10.71
N ILE A 71 2.64 6.69 -11.48
CA ILE A 71 2.27 7.12 -12.84
C ILE A 71 3.52 7.12 -13.74
N HIS A 72 3.60 6.15 -14.65
CA HIS A 72 4.59 5.92 -15.71
C HIS A 72 5.81 5.04 -15.39
N ASP A 73 5.73 3.87 -16.03
CA ASP A 73 6.80 3.21 -16.78
C ASP A 73 7.83 2.39 -16.00
N GLY A 74 8.13 1.23 -16.58
CA GLY A 74 9.06 0.26 -16.04
C GLY A 74 10.48 0.80 -15.97
N GLN A 75 11.23 0.20 -15.05
CA GLN A 75 12.65 0.40 -14.77
C GLN A 75 13.00 1.46 -13.72
N GLN A 76 13.14 0.99 -12.48
CA GLN A 76 14.45 0.94 -11.81
C GLN A 76 14.36 0.02 -10.58
N MET A 77 14.92 -1.19 -10.73
CA MET A 77 15.46 -1.97 -9.62
C MET A 77 16.81 -1.33 -9.29
N GLY A 78 16.86 -0.60 -8.17
CA GLY A 78 18.05 0.05 -7.66
C GLY A 78 17.65 0.89 -6.45
N ASP A 79 18.29 0.61 -5.31
CA ASP A 79 18.15 1.29 -4.02
C ASP A 79 16.96 0.91 -3.14
N THR A 80 16.91 -0.38 -2.78
CA THR A 80 16.12 -0.94 -1.66
C THR A 80 16.67 -0.60 -0.26
N GLU A 81 17.37 0.52 -0.06
CA GLU A 81 18.06 0.75 1.22
C GLU A 81 17.28 1.51 2.30
N ASN A 82 16.30 2.35 1.97
CA ASN A 82 15.80 3.36 2.94
C ASN A 82 14.31 3.26 3.25
N PHE A 83 13.89 2.19 3.93
CA PHE A 83 12.51 2.13 4.46
C PHE A 83 12.41 1.59 5.90
N ILE A 84 13.53 1.12 6.44
CA ILE A 84 13.65 0.70 7.83
C ILE A 84 14.93 1.33 8.37
N PRO A 85 14.88 2.13 9.46
CA PRO A 85 16.06 2.67 10.12
C PRO A 85 17.12 1.58 10.32
N ASN A 86 18.39 1.89 10.06
CA ASN A 86 19.50 0.91 10.09
C ASN A 86 19.62 0.17 11.43
N GLU A 87 19.14 0.80 12.51
CA GLU A 87 19.08 0.25 13.87
C GLU A 87 18.06 -0.92 14.00
N ILE A 88 16.95 -0.87 13.26
CA ILE A 88 15.94 -1.94 13.24
C ILE A 88 16.38 -3.14 12.39
N LYS A 89 17.35 -2.94 11.48
CA LYS A 89 17.89 -4.02 10.65
C LYS A 89 18.77 -4.97 11.46
N GLY A 90 19.66 -4.46 12.32
CA GLY A 90 20.61 -5.27 13.10
C GLY A 90 19.93 -6.29 14.01
N ASP A 91 19.03 -5.82 14.89
CA ASP A 91 18.29 -6.68 15.82
C ASP A 91 17.44 -7.74 15.10
N PHE A 92 16.90 -7.38 13.93
CA PHE A 92 16.12 -8.31 13.13
C PHE A 92 16.97 -9.41 12.51
N TYR A 93 18.10 -9.07 11.89
CA TYR A 93 18.96 -10.07 11.27
C TYR A 93 19.50 -11.06 12.30
N GLN A 94 19.86 -10.59 13.51
CA GLN A 94 20.29 -11.47 14.59
C GLN A 94 19.16 -12.40 15.06
N THR A 95 17.96 -11.85 15.31
CA THR A 95 16.79 -12.65 15.70
C THR A 95 16.46 -13.73 14.67
N MET A 96 16.58 -13.38 13.38
CA MET A 96 16.31 -14.28 12.28
C MET A 96 17.41 -15.34 12.13
N GLU A 97 18.68 -14.97 12.29
CA GLU A 97 19.81 -15.92 12.27
C GLU A 97 19.72 -16.95 13.40
N ASP A 98 19.41 -16.50 14.62
CA ASP A 98 19.22 -17.38 15.78
C ASP A 98 18.01 -18.31 15.58
N PHE A 99 16.94 -17.80 14.95
CA PHE A 99 15.77 -18.60 14.58
C PHE A 99 16.16 -19.71 13.60
N TRP A 100 16.82 -19.39 12.48
CA TRP A 100 17.21 -20.38 11.48
C TRP A 100 18.29 -21.35 11.96
N ALA A 101 19.20 -20.92 12.83
CA ALA A 101 20.26 -21.78 13.39
C ALA A 101 19.68 -22.96 14.20
N ASN A 102 18.52 -22.76 14.82
CA ASN A 102 17.84 -23.77 15.63
C ASN A 102 16.66 -24.43 14.89
N ASN A 103 16.43 -24.06 13.62
CA ASN A 103 15.28 -24.54 12.88
C ASN A 103 15.62 -25.82 12.11
N GLU A 104 14.82 -26.86 12.29
CA GLU A 104 14.92 -28.07 11.48
C GLU A 104 14.57 -27.75 10.01
N GLY A 105 15.08 -28.56 9.08
CA GLY A 105 14.78 -28.40 7.65
C GLY A 105 13.29 -28.47 7.34
N VAL A 106 12.89 -28.03 6.15
CA VAL A 106 11.50 -28.11 5.70
C VAL A 106 11.14 -29.57 5.38
N PRO A 107 10.09 -30.16 6.00
CA PRO A 107 9.64 -31.52 5.71
C PRO A 107 9.14 -31.68 4.27
N ASP A 108 9.36 -32.88 3.71
CA ASP A 108 8.86 -33.24 2.37
C ASP A 108 7.36 -33.59 2.42
N ASP A 109 6.92 -34.23 3.50
CA ASP A 109 5.50 -34.46 3.77
C ASP A 109 4.74 -33.13 3.92
N GLU A 110 3.59 -33.02 3.26
CA GLU A 110 2.85 -31.75 3.18
C GLU A 110 2.16 -31.38 4.50
N GLU A 111 1.62 -32.36 5.21
CA GLU A 111 0.89 -32.12 6.45
C GLU A 111 1.87 -31.70 7.56
N GLU A 112 2.99 -32.43 7.68
CA GLU A 112 4.09 -32.07 8.58
C GLU A 112 4.68 -30.70 8.23
N ARG A 113 4.83 -30.39 6.93
CA ARG A 113 5.33 -29.10 6.47
C ARG A 113 4.44 -27.94 6.90
N PHE A 114 3.11 -28.08 6.82
CA PHE A 114 2.20 -27.03 7.27
C PHE A 114 2.17 -26.86 8.78
N HIS A 115 2.20 -27.96 9.54
CA HIS A 115 2.33 -27.89 11.00
C HIS A 115 3.62 -27.19 11.41
N LYS A 116 4.73 -27.51 10.74
CA LYS A 116 6.00 -26.83 10.98
C LYS A 116 5.94 -25.35 10.61
N LEU A 117 5.39 -25.01 9.44
CA LEU A 117 5.25 -23.61 9.03
C LEU A 117 4.42 -22.80 10.04
N GLN A 118 3.32 -23.38 10.53
CA GLN A 118 2.52 -22.76 11.58
C GLN A 118 3.36 -22.50 12.83
N ASN A 119 4.08 -23.51 13.33
CA ASN A 119 4.94 -23.38 14.50
C ASN A 119 6.06 -22.35 14.30
N ASP A 120 6.68 -22.32 13.13
CA ASP A 120 7.71 -21.36 12.75
C ASP A 120 7.18 -19.92 12.81
N LEU A 121 5.99 -19.67 12.25
CA LEU A 121 5.35 -18.35 12.27
C LEU A 121 4.93 -17.93 13.67
N GLU A 122 4.34 -18.85 14.45
CA GLU A 122 3.96 -18.60 15.85
C GLU A 122 5.19 -18.27 16.71
N SER A 123 6.29 -18.99 16.50
CA SER A 123 7.56 -18.76 17.20
C SER A 123 8.13 -17.38 16.89
N ILE A 124 8.16 -16.97 15.60
CA ILE A 124 8.61 -15.63 15.22
C ILE A 124 7.71 -14.54 15.82
N ILE A 125 6.40 -14.74 15.89
CA ILE A 125 5.47 -13.79 16.52
C ILE A 125 5.77 -13.60 18.01
N ASP A 126 6.20 -14.66 18.70
CA ASP A 126 6.51 -14.61 20.13
C ASP A 126 7.91 -14.06 20.44
N ILE A 127 8.88 -14.31 19.56
CA ILE A 127 10.26 -13.83 19.71
C ILE A 127 10.38 -12.36 19.33
N ASP A 128 9.78 -11.94 18.21
CA ASP A 128 9.95 -10.58 17.68
C ASP A 128 9.05 -9.57 18.42
N PRO A 129 9.63 -8.60 19.17
CA PRO A 129 8.85 -7.59 19.88
C PRO A 129 7.93 -6.77 18.98
N ARG A 130 8.27 -6.62 17.69
CA ARG A 130 7.47 -5.88 16.70
C ARG A 130 6.17 -6.60 16.37
N LEU A 131 6.16 -7.92 16.44
CA LEU A 131 4.98 -8.75 16.18
C LEU A 131 4.10 -8.91 17.42
N LYS A 132 4.67 -8.83 18.62
CA LYS A 132 3.93 -8.96 19.87
C LYS A 132 2.75 -7.98 19.99
N GLU A 133 2.91 -6.74 19.52
CA GLU A 133 1.82 -5.75 19.49
C GLU A 133 0.69 -6.09 18.49
N MET A 134 1.03 -6.83 17.43
CA MET A 134 0.11 -7.26 16.38
C MET A 134 -0.41 -8.69 16.57
N LYS A 135 0.05 -9.43 17.59
CA LYS A 135 -0.38 -10.80 17.88
C LYS A 135 -1.91 -10.97 17.95
N GLN A 136 -2.62 -9.99 18.53
CA GLN A 136 -4.09 -10.03 18.63
C GLN A 136 -4.82 -9.80 17.29
N ASN A 137 -4.11 -9.25 16.31
CA ASN A 137 -4.62 -8.96 14.97
C ASN A 137 -4.17 -10.01 13.94
N LEU A 138 -3.32 -10.95 14.36
CA LEU A 138 -2.81 -12.04 13.57
C LEU A 138 -3.53 -13.33 13.97
N LEU A 139 -4.21 -13.94 13.02
CA LEU A 139 -4.77 -15.27 13.14
C LEU A 139 -4.05 -16.17 12.15
N ILE A 140 -3.48 -17.27 12.64
CA ILE A 140 -2.85 -18.29 11.83
C ILE A 140 -3.64 -19.57 12.05
N GLU A 141 -4.14 -20.16 10.98
CA GLU A 141 -4.96 -21.37 11.05
C GLU A 141 -4.74 -22.25 9.82
N LEU A 142 -4.77 -23.56 10.03
CA LEU A 142 -4.78 -24.54 8.95
C LEU A 142 -6.19 -24.62 8.36
N THR A 143 -6.28 -24.58 7.04
CA THR A 143 -7.53 -24.61 6.28
C THR A 143 -7.46 -25.66 5.18
N GLU A 144 -8.59 -25.93 4.53
CA GLU A 144 -8.66 -26.83 3.35
C GLU A 144 -7.79 -26.35 2.19
N ASP A 145 -7.48 -25.05 2.10
CA ASP A 145 -6.66 -24.46 1.04
C ASP A 145 -5.16 -24.40 1.38
N GLY A 146 -4.78 -24.78 2.61
CA GLY A 146 -3.42 -24.65 3.15
C GLY A 146 -3.38 -23.82 4.43
N LEU A 147 -2.25 -23.16 4.72
CA LEU A 147 -2.10 -22.34 5.93
C LEU A 147 -2.53 -20.90 5.69
N GLN A 148 -3.56 -20.46 6.40
CA GLN A 148 -4.10 -19.11 6.34
C GLN A 148 -3.46 -18.22 7.41
N ILE A 149 -2.93 -17.07 6.97
CA ILE A 149 -2.45 -15.98 7.80
C ILE A 149 -3.37 -14.78 7.57
N GLN A 150 -4.22 -14.50 8.53
CA GLN A 150 -5.17 -13.39 8.49
C GLN A 150 -4.67 -12.25 9.38
N ILE A 151 -4.65 -11.05 8.82
CA ILE A 151 -4.27 -9.81 9.50
C ILE A 151 -5.49 -8.89 9.49
N THR A 152 -6.05 -8.60 10.67
CA THR A 152 -7.25 -7.77 10.83
C THR A 152 -6.92 -6.35 11.29
N ASP A 153 -7.75 -5.39 10.90
CA ASP A 153 -7.63 -4.01 11.35
C ASP A 153 -8.16 -3.85 12.78
N GLY A 154 -7.61 -2.92 13.55
CA GLY A 154 -8.05 -2.63 14.91
C GLY A 154 -8.23 -1.13 15.18
N LYS A 155 -9.10 -0.78 16.14
CA LYS A 155 -9.38 0.64 16.50
C LYS A 155 -8.13 1.47 16.80
N ASN A 156 -7.07 0.86 17.37
CA ASN A 156 -5.80 1.53 17.71
C ASN A 156 -4.59 0.95 16.94
N ARG A 157 -4.85 0.09 15.95
CA ARG A 157 -3.81 -0.62 15.19
C ARG A 157 -4.24 -0.69 13.72
N PRO A 158 -4.29 0.45 13.01
CA PRO A 158 -4.65 0.46 11.61
C PRO A 158 -3.59 -0.30 10.79
N MET A 159 -4.00 -1.18 9.88
CA MET A 159 -3.08 -1.79 8.91
C MET A 159 -2.81 -0.89 7.72
N PHE A 160 -3.77 -0.01 7.42
CA PHE A 160 -3.73 0.92 6.32
C PHE A 160 -4.22 2.28 6.81
N ALA A 161 -3.71 3.35 6.19
CA ALA A 161 -4.30 4.67 6.39
C ALA A 161 -5.79 4.68 6.01
N SER A 162 -6.58 5.49 6.72
CA SER A 162 -8.03 5.56 6.51
C SER A 162 -8.36 5.91 5.06
N GLY A 163 -9.26 5.13 4.44
CA GLY A 163 -9.62 5.31 3.03
C GLY A 163 -8.44 5.17 2.07
N SER A 164 -7.37 4.47 2.44
CA SER A 164 -6.18 4.33 1.61
C SER A 164 -5.71 2.88 1.52
N ALA A 165 -4.96 2.59 0.47
CA ALA A 165 -4.20 1.36 0.29
C ALA A 165 -2.75 1.50 0.79
N SER A 166 -2.40 2.64 1.39
CA SER A 166 -1.08 2.87 1.98
C SER A 166 -0.95 2.14 3.31
N LEU A 167 0.07 1.28 3.43
CA LEU A 167 0.31 0.47 4.63
C LEU A 167 0.74 1.35 5.81
N ASP A 168 0.27 1.00 7.00
CA ASP A 168 0.80 1.52 8.26
C ASP A 168 2.19 0.95 8.56
N ILE A 169 3.00 1.68 9.33
CA ILE A 169 4.36 1.28 9.71
C ILE A 169 4.36 -0.04 10.48
N LYS A 170 3.37 -0.28 11.35
CA LYS A 170 3.26 -1.54 12.11
C LYS A 170 3.03 -2.72 11.16
N MET A 171 2.09 -2.56 10.23
CA MET A 171 1.80 -3.57 9.21
C MET A 171 3.02 -3.86 8.33
N GLN A 172 3.77 -2.83 7.94
CA GLN A 172 5.02 -3.02 7.17
C GLN A 172 6.04 -3.85 7.94
N LYS A 173 6.25 -3.56 9.24
CA LYS A 173 7.14 -4.34 10.11
C LYS A 173 6.68 -5.78 10.24
N THR A 174 5.37 -6.00 10.35
CA THR A 174 4.80 -7.35 10.40
C THR A 174 5.05 -8.13 9.13
N LEU A 175 4.76 -7.57 7.96
CA LEU A 175 5.05 -8.22 6.69
C LEU A 175 6.55 -8.47 6.50
N TYR A 176 7.41 -7.56 6.99
CA TYR A 176 8.85 -7.73 6.94
C TYR A 176 9.35 -8.89 7.79
N ALA A 177 8.74 -9.12 8.96
CA ALA A 177 9.11 -10.23 9.83
C ALA A 177 8.57 -11.58 9.35
N LEU A 178 7.37 -11.62 8.75
CA LEU A 178 6.77 -12.86 8.23
C LEU A 178 7.36 -13.31 6.89
N ALA A 179 7.83 -12.37 6.06
CA ALA A 179 8.29 -12.65 4.71
C ALA A 179 9.38 -13.73 4.61
N PRO A 180 10.48 -13.71 5.41
CA PRO A 180 11.52 -14.74 5.32
C PRO A 180 11.00 -16.15 5.62
N VAL A 181 10.12 -16.29 6.62
CA VAL A 181 9.51 -17.59 6.97
C VAL A 181 8.59 -18.06 5.87
N ILE A 182 7.74 -17.17 5.33
CA ILE A 182 6.92 -17.52 4.16
C ILE A 182 7.81 -17.91 2.98
N ASN A 183 8.96 -17.26 2.79
CA ASN A 183 9.84 -17.52 1.64
C ASN A 183 10.57 -18.87 1.73
N SER A 184 10.92 -19.35 2.93
CA SER A 184 11.71 -20.58 3.11
C SER A 184 10.97 -21.87 2.74
N TYR A 185 9.64 -21.84 2.66
CA TYR A 185 8.82 -22.99 2.28
C TYR A 185 8.59 -23.01 0.77
N PRO A 186 8.46 -24.16 0.08
CA PRO A 186 8.33 -24.19 -1.38
C PRO A 186 6.98 -23.69 -1.91
N ASN A 187 5.96 -23.66 -1.05
CA ASN A 187 4.58 -23.38 -1.42
C ASN A 187 4.36 -21.97 -1.98
N ARG A 188 3.45 -21.87 -2.96
CA ARG A 188 2.99 -20.57 -3.49
C ARG A 188 1.96 -19.93 -2.58
N VAL A 189 1.71 -18.65 -2.82
CA VAL A 189 0.91 -17.79 -1.95
C VAL A 189 -0.23 -17.12 -2.73
N SER A 190 -1.41 -17.10 -2.14
CA SER A 190 -2.56 -16.32 -2.58
C SER A 190 -2.80 -15.18 -1.59
N ILE A 191 -2.97 -13.95 -2.08
CA ILE A 191 -3.21 -12.78 -1.24
C ILE A 191 -4.60 -12.22 -1.56
N SER A 192 -5.45 -12.05 -0.53
CA SER A 192 -6.74 -11.39 -0.68
C SER A 192 -6.89 -10.20 0.26
N GLY A 193 -7.54 -9.15 -0.24
CA GLY A 193 -7.89 -7.97 0.52
C GLY A 193 -9.40 -7.88 0.72
N HIS A 194 -9.79 -7.46 1.92
CA HIS A 194 -11.18 -7.28 2.32
C HIS A 194 -11.36 -5.91 2.98
N THR A 195 -12.51 -5.29 2.77
CA THR A 195 -12.89 -4.00 3.35
C THR A 195 -14.20 -4.14 4.11
N ASP A 196 -14.51 -3.15 4.94
CA ASP A 196 -15.84 -3.03 5.53
C ASP A 196 -16.87 -2.56 4.49
N ASN A 197 -18.14 -2.54 4.88
CA ASN A 197 -19.23 -2.09 4.01
C ASN A 197 -19.43 -0.57 4.00
N ARG A 198 -18.57 0.20 4.69
CA ARG A 198 -18.71 1.65 4.71
C ARG A 198 -18.44 2.18 3.31
N PRO A 199 -19.33 3.02 2.75
CA PRO A 199 -19.12 3.56 1.42
C PRO A 199 -17.81 4.33 1.37
N PHE A 200 -16.98 3.99 0.39
CA PHE A 200 -15.79 4.78 0.11
C PHE A 200 -16.22 6.15 -0.43
N SER A 201 -15.99 7.23 0.33
CA SER A 201 -16.34 8.58 -0.12
C SER A 201 -15.26 9.15 -1.04
N ASN A 202 -15.33 8.81 -2.34
CA ASN A 202 -14.48 9.43 -3.35
C ASN A 202 -15.25 10.44 -4.22
N ILE A 203 -14.61 11.58 -4.50
CA ILE A 203 -15.19 12.78 -5.16
C ILE A 203 -15.78 12.49 -6.57
N ARG A 204 -15.46 11.34 -7.18
CA ARG A 204 -15.91 11.00 -8.55
C ARG A 204 -16.66 9.67 -8.69
N GLY A 205 -16.94 8.94 -7.59
CA GLY A 205 -17.73 7.70 -7.62
C GLY A 205 -17.16 6.49 -8.37
N LEU A 206 -16.00 6.63 -9.03
CA LEU A 206 -15.35 5.57 -9.83
C LEU A 206 -14.54 4.57 -9.01
N TYR A 207 -14.30 4.87 -7.73
CA TYR A 207 -13.45 4.09 -6.86
C TYR A 207 -14.25 3.66 -5.64
N SER A 208 -14.29 2.37 -5.43
CA SER A 208 -15.13 1.70 -4.46
C SER A 208 -14.32 0.77 -3.57
N ASN A 209 -15.03 0.01 -2.73
CA ASN A 209 -14.43 -1.03 -1.91
C ASN A 209 -13.81 -2.16 -2.76
N TRP A 210 -14.23 -2.34 -4.01
CA TRP A 210 -13.57 -3.27 -4.94
C TRP A 210 -12.15 -2.84 -5.24
N GLU A 211 -11.96 -1.63 -5.75
CA GLU A 211 -10.64 -1.08 -6.04
C GLU A 211 -9.78 -1.02 -4.78
N LEU A 212 -10.34 -0.54 -3.66
CA LEU A 212 -9.61 -0.47 -2.38
C LEU A 212 -9.09 -1.82 -1.92
N SER A 213 -9.94 -2.85 -1.98
CA SER A 213 -9.56 -4.19 -1.53
C SER A 213 -8.45 -4.81 -2.41
N ALA A 214 -8.54 -4.63 -3.74
CA ALA A 214 -7.53 -5.09 -4.68
C ALA A 214 -6.21 -4.31 -4.54
N ASP A 215 -6.28 -3.00 -4.34
CA ASP A 215 -5.11 -2.15 -4.14
C ASP A 215 -4.39 -2.51 -2.84
N ARG A 216 -5.13 -2.73 -1.75
CA ARG A 216 -4.57 -3.17 -0.46
C ARG A 216 -3.87 -4.52 -0.58
N ALA A 217 -4.49 -5.48 -1.24
CA ALA A 217 -3.88 -6.78 -1.51
C ALA A 217 -2.57 -6.65 -2.33
N ASN A 218 -2.57 -5.77 -3.34
CA ASN A 218 -1.36 -5.48 -4.12
C ASN A 218 -0.29 -4.73 -3.34
N THR A 219 -0.66 -3.80 -2.45
CA THR A 219 0.32 -3.13 -1.58
C THR A 219 0.97 -4.13 -0.63
N THR A 220 0.19 -5.06 -0.05
CA THR A 220 0.73 -6.18 0.73
C THR A 220 1.70 -7.02 -0.09
N ARG A 221 1.32 -7.41 -1.33
CA ARG A 221 2.21 -8.15 -2.24
C ARG A 221 3.56 -7.45 -2.43
N ARG A 222 3.54 -6.16 -2.76
CA ARG A 222 4.76 -5.37 -2.97
C ARG A 222 5.62 -5.31 -1.70
N ALA A 223 4.99 -5.20 -0.52
CA ALA A 223 5.69 -5.18 0.75
C ALA A 223 6.35 -6.53 1.08
N LEU A 224 5.67 -7.65 0.82
CA LEU A 224 6.24 -9.00 0.99
C LEU A 224 7.45 -9.23 0.08
N ILE A 225 7.36 -8.82 -1.20
CA ILE A 225 8.47 -8.96 -2.14
C ILE A 225 9.66 -8.09 -1.73
N LYS A 226 9.38 -6.83 -1.33
CA LYS A 226 10.41 -5.93 -0.80
C LYS A 226 11.08 -6.51 0.46
N ALA A 227 10.37 -7.33 1.22
CA ALA A 227 10.86 -8.01 2.40
C ALA A 227 11.56 -9.36 2.13
N GLY A 228 11.65 -9.78 0.85
CA GLY A 228 12.41 -10.97 0.46
C GLY A 228 11.57 -12.18 0.06
N VAL A 229 10.25 -12.04 -0.12
CA VAL A 229 9.46 -13.09 -0.78
C VAL A 229 9.74 -13.06 -2.28
N ASP A 230 10.06 -14.21 -2.88
CA ASP A 230 10.25 -14.31 -4.31
C ASP A 230 8.94 -14.04 -5.07
N ASP A 231 8.96 -13.15 -6.07
CA ASP A 231 7.75 -12.73 -6.81
C ASP A 231 7.03 -13.94 -7.46
N VAL A 232 7.79 -14.95 -7.89
CA VAL A 232 7.25 -16.18 -8.49
C VAL A 232 6.37 -16.99 -7.53
N LYS A 233 6.53 -16.81 -6.21
CA LYS A 233 5.70 -17.47 -5.21
C LYS A 233 4.31 -16.88 -5.15
N ILE A 234 4.11 -15.64 -5.55
CA ILE A 234 2.78 -15.04 -5.57
C ILE A 234 2.01 -15.62 -6.76
N LEU A 235 1.00 -16.46 -6.47
CA LEU A 235 0.15 -17.06 -7.50
C LEU A 235 -0.95 -16.12 -7.95
N GLN A 236 -1.60 -15.43 -7.01
CA GLN A 236 -2.72 -14.53 -7.31
C GLN A 236 -2.92 -13.46 -6.23
N VAL A 237 -3.56 -12.37 -6.65
CA VAL A 237 -4.01 -11.28 -5.79
C VAL A 237 -5.50 -11.04 -6.04
N ILE A 238 -6.30 -10.98 -4.97
CA ILE A 238 -7.77 -10.92 -5.05
C ILE A 238 -8.29 -9.72 -4.24
N GLY A 239 -9.19 -8.93 -4.83
CA GLY A 239 -9.98 -7.93 -4.12
C GLY A 239 -11.39 -8.45 -3.85
N MET A 240 -11.79 -8.53 -2.58
CA MET A 240 -13.09 -9.09 -2.16
C MET A 240 -14.10 -8.03 -1.72
N ALA A 241 -13.73 -6.75 -1.72
CA ALA A 241 -14.53 -5.66 -1.17
C ALA A 241 -15.12 -6.04 0.21
N SER A 242 -16.42 -5.84 0.40
CA SER A 242 -17.16 -6.20 1.61
C SER A 242 -18.04 -7.45 1.43
N THR A 243 -17.74 -8.34 0.47
CA THR A 243 -18.63 -9.46 0.13
C THR A 243 -18.54 -10.62 1.11
N LEU A 244 -17.43 -10.74 1.85
CA LEU A 244 -17.20 -11.77 2.86
C LEU A 244 -16.91 -11.15 4.24
N PRO A 245 -17.92 -10.52 4.89
CA PRO A 245 -17.75 -9.99 6.24
C PRO A 245 -17.61 -11.12 7.26
N ILE A 246 -16.74 -10.94 8.26
CA ILE A 246 -16.60 -11.87 9.39
C ILE A 246 -17.52 -11.43 10.54
N SER A 247 -17.69 -10.13 10.72
CA SER A 247 -18.63 -9.56 11.69
C SER A 247 -19.96 -9.24 11.04
N ALA A 248 -21.06 -9.53 11.75
CA ALA A 248 -22.41 -9.14 11.34
C ALA A 248 -22.58 -7.60 11.27
N ASP A 249 -21.83 -6.85 12.09
CA ASP A 249 -21.70 -5.41 11.89
C ASP A 249 -20.79 -5.18 10.68
N GLY A 250 -21.41 -4.84 9.54
CA GLY A 250 -20.68 -4.64 8.30
C GLY A 250 -19.62 -3.53 8.37
N GLY A 251 -19.74 -2.57 9.30
CA GLY A 251 -18.79 -1.49 9.51
C GLY A 251 -17.67 -1.81 10.51
N ALA A 252 -17.65 -3.03 11.04
CA ALA A 252 -16.68 -3.47 12.03
C ALA A 252 -15.25 -3.50 11.48
N ALA A 253 -14.26 -3.30 12.35
CA ALA A 253 -12.85 -3.20 11.94
C ALA A 253 -12.31 -4.54 11.43
N GLU A 254 -12.81 -5.63 11.99
CA GLU A 254 -12.49 -7.02 11.70
C GLU A 254 -12.80 -7.39 10.24
N ASN A 255 -13.74 -6.68 9.60
CA ASN A 255 -14.06 -6.86 8.18
C ASN A 255 -12.97 -6.29 7.26
N ARG A 256 -12.19 -5.30 7.74
CA ARG A 256 -11.02 -4.78 7.03
C ARG A 256 -9.84 -5.70 7.35
N ARG A 257 -9.48 -6.57 6.42
CA ARG A 257 -8.43 -7.59 6.63
C ARG A 257 -7.67 -7.90 5.37
N ILE A 258 -6.46 -8.42 5.58
CA ILE A 258 -5.66 -9.08 4.55
C ILE A 258 -5.57 -10.55 4.92
N THR A 259 -5.77 -11.42 3.94
CA THR A 259 -5.59 -12.86 4.11
C THR A 259 -4.52 -13.32 3.14
N ILE A 260 -3.46 -13.92 3.69
CA ILE A 260 -2.37 -14.54 2.96
C ILE A 260 -2.52 -16.05 3.17
N ILE A 261 -2.70 -16.81 2.09
CA ILE A 261 -2.81 -18.26 2.16
C ILE A 261 -1.57 -18.86 1.53
N VAL A 262 -0.82 -19.64 2.30
CA VAL A 262 0.24 -20.51 1.80
C VAL A 262 -0.44 -21.79 1.31
N LEU A 263 -0.49 -21.94 -0.01
CA LEU A 263 -1.35 -22.90 -0.69
C LEU A 263 -0.83 -24.32 -0.54
N ASN A 264 -1.74 -25.27 -0.28
CA ASN A 264 -1.43 -26.68 -0.49
C ASN A 264 -1.36 -27.00 -1.99
N LYS A 265 -0.80 -28.17 -2.30
CA LYS A 265 -0.61 -28.60 -3.69
C LYS A 265 -1.93 -28.73 -4.46
N GLU A 266 -2.97 -29.24 -3.83
CA GLU A 266 -4.28 -29.44 -4.47
C GLU A 266 -4.90 -28.11 -4.93
N THR A 267 -4.96 -27.12 -4.04
CA THR A 267 -5.53 -25.80 -4.31
C THR A 267 -4.68 -25.04 -5.33
N GLU A 268 -3.35 -25.12 -5.25
CA GLU A 268 -2.47 -24.54 -6.27
C GLU A 268 -2.77 -25.11 -7.66
N GLU A 269 -2.82 -26.43 -7.79
CA GLU A 269 -3.14 -27.10 -9.05
C GLU A 269 -4.52 -26.71 -9.58
N HIS A 270 -5.52 -26.62 -8.70
CA HIS A 270 -6.87 -26.25 -9.08
C HIS A 270 -6.94 -24.82 -9.65
N ILE A 271 -6.25 -23.87 -9.02
CA ILE A 271 -6.15 -22.48 -9.52
C ILE A 271 -5.49 -22.45 -10.90
N LEU A 272 -4.36 -23.16 -11.07
CA LEU A 272 -3.63 -23.22 -12.34
C LEU A 272 -4.46 -23.86 -13.46
N LYS A 273 -5.13 -24.99 -13.18
CA LYS A 273 -6.00 -25.68 -14.14
C LYS A 273 -7.14 -24.77 -14.60
N ARG A 274 -7.77 -24.03 -13.68
CA ARG A 274 -8.84 -23.08 -14.00
C ARG A 274 -8.36 -22.00 -14.98
N GLN A 275 -7.16 -21.45 -14.80
CA GLN A 275 -6.61 -20.44 -15.68
C GLN A 275 -6.26 -20.99 -17.08
N ILE A 276 -5.67 -22.19 -17.13
CA ILE A 276 -5.30 -22.84 -18.41
C ILE A 276 -6.56 -23.23 -19.22
N ALA A 277 -7.60 -23.72 -18.56
CA ALA A 277 -8.87 -24.06 -19.22
C ALA A 277 -9.53 -22.84 -19.88
N ILE A 278 -9.37 -21.65 -19.29
CA ILE A 278 -9.83 -20.38 -19.86
C ILE A 278 -9.00 -20.01 -21.10
N GLN A 279 -7.67 -20.16 -21.04
CA GLN A 279 -6.80 -19.83 -22.18
C GLN A 279 -7.09 -20.68 -23.43
N LYS A 280 -7.28 -22.00 -23.27
CA LYS A 280 -7.58 -22.91 -24.39
C LYS A 280 -8.92 -22.63 -25.08
N LYS A 281 -9.91 -22.08 -24.35
CA LYS A 281 -11.20 -21.68 -24.94
C LYS A 281 -11.13 -20.39 -25.77
N ASN A 282 -10.11 -19.55 -25.57
CA ASN A 282 -9.95 -18.28 -26.27
C ASN A 282 -9.00 -18.36 -27.49
N THR A 283 -8.49 -19.55 -27.83
CA THR A 283 -7.57 -19.76 -28.97
C THR A 283 -8.21 -20.48 -30.16
N ILE A 284 -9.55 -20.55 -30.19
CA ILE A 284 -10.37 -21.12 -31.28
C ILE A 284 -11.32 -20.02 -31.76
#